data_AF-A0A517NRW6-F1
#
_entry.id   AF-A0A517NRW6-F1
#
_cell.length_a   1.000
_cell.length_b   1.000
_cell.length_c   1.000
_cell.angle_alpha   90.00
_cell.angle_beta   90.00
_cell.angle_gamma   90.00
#
_symmetry.space_group_name_H-M   'P 1'
#
loop_
_entity.id
_entity.type
_entity.pdbx_description
1 polymer ?
#
loop_
_entity_poly.entity_id
_entity_poly.type
_entity_poly.pdbx_seq_one_letter_code
_entity_poly.pdbx_strand_id
1 'polypeptide(L)'
;MKTTLSVSLIVMLSIQFCLVNHAEAEKAKTAEAVSPVESRQTLFESGEGGYKTYRIPAIVKSTRDTLLAFAEGRVTGQYWITAMSILS
;
A
#
# COMPACT_ATOMS: atom_id res chain seq x y z
N MET A 1 37.07 45.60 -32.48
CA MET A 1 37.65 44.46 -31.72
C MET A 1 37.10 44.28 -30.30
N LYS A 2 36.60 45.32 -29.61
CA LYS A 2 36.09 45.20 -28.22
C LYS A 2 34.67 44.63 -28.10
N THR A 3 33.83 44.84 -29.12
CA THR A 3 32.43 44.37 -29.15
C THR A 3 32.32 42.87 -29.40
N THR A 4 33.17 42.31 -30.26
CA THR A 4 33.20 40.87 -30.57
C THR A 4 33.62 40.02 -29.36
N LEU A 5 34.57 40.52 -28.56
CA LEU A 5 35.02 39.85 -27.34
C LEU A 5 33.95 39.85 -26.24
N SER A 6 33.18 40.94 -26.14
CA SER A 6 32.06 41.07 -25.20
C SER A 6 30.91 40.12 -25.54
N VAL A 7 30.52 40.03 -26.81
CA VAL A 7 29.44 39.14 -27.26
C VAL A 7 29.80 37.66 -27.06
N SER A 8 31.06 37.27 -27.34
CA SER A 8 31.51 35.89 -27.13
C SER A 8 31.51 35.48 -25.66
N LEU A 9 31.91 36.39 -24.75
CA LEU A 9 31.89 36.13 -23.31
C LEU A 9 30.47 35.99 -22.76
N ILE A 10 29.52 36.80 -23.23
CA ILE A 10 28.11 36.75 -22.82
C ILE A 10 27.45 35.44 -23.29
N VAL A 11 27.75 34.97 -24.51
CA VAL A 11 27.25 33.69 -25.03
C VAL A 11 27.81 32.52 -24.21
N MET A 12 29.10 32.54 -23.87
CA MET A 12 29.74 31.48 -23.07
C MET A 12 29.20 31.41 -21.64
N LEU A 13 28.99 32.56 -20.97
CA LEU A 13 28.38 32.61 -19.64
C LEU A 13 26.91 32.13 -19.67
N SER A 14 26.17 32.46 -20.72
CA SER A 14 24.76 32.04 -20.87
C SER A 14 24.64 30.53 -21.05
N ILE A 15 25.54 29.91 -21.83
CA ILE A 15 25.58 28.46 -22.00
C ILE A 15 25.93 27.76 -20.67
N GLN A 16 26.91 28.28 -19.93
CA GLN A 16 27.29 27.74 -18.62
C GLN A 16 26.15 27.85 -17.60
N PHE A 17 25.41 28.96 -17.61
CA PHE A 17 24.24 29.14 -16.76
C PHE A 17 23.10 28.18 -17.13
N CYS A 18 22.86 27.94 -18.42
CA CYS A 18 21.88 26.95 -18.88
C CYS A 18 22.24 25.53 -18.45
N LEU A 19 23.53 25.14 -18.53
CA LEU A 19 23.98 23.80 -18.14
C LEU A 19 23.85 23.54 -16.63
N VAL A 20 24.09 24.56 -15.80
CA VAL A 20 23.92 24.45 -14.34
C VAL A 20 22.46 24.26 -13.95
N ASN A 21 21.53 24.97 -14.62
CA ASN A 21 20.10 24.87 -14.30
C ASN A 21 19.41 23.61 -14.89
N HIS A 22 19.97 22.99 -15.93
CA HIS A 22 19.41 21.78 -16.52
C HIS A 22 19.55 20.54 -15.61
N ALA A 23 20.50 20.54 -14.67
CA ALA A 23 20.72 19.44 -13.72
C ALA A 23 19.60 19.32 -12.67
N GLU A 24 18.94 20.42 -12.31
CA GLU A 24 17.83 20.43 -11.34
C GLU A 24 16.50 19.95 -11.94
N ALA A 25 16.34 20.03 -13.27
CA ALA A 25 15.11 19.64 -13.96
C ALA A 25 14.93 18.12 -14.08
N GLU A 26 16.01 17.34 -14.12
CA GLU A 26 15.96 15.88 -14.22
C GLU A 26 15.55 15.20 -12.90
N LYS A 27 15.68 15.88 -11.75
CA LYS A 27 15.38 15.29 -10.44
C LYS A 27 13.88 15.21 -10.12
N ALA A 28 13.02 15.88 -10.88
CA ALA A 28 11.59 15.98 -10.60
C ALA A 28 10.71 14.98 -11.37
N LYS A 29 11.28 14.13 -12.24
CA LYS A 29 10.51 13.30 -13.19
C LYS A 29 10.40 11.81 -12.82
N THR A 30 10.40 11.45 -11.54
CA THR A 30 9.98 10.10 -11.13
C THR A 30 9.38 10.12 -9.72
N ALA A 31 8.30 10.88 -9.55
CA ALA A 31 7.30 10.56 -8.53
C ALA A 31 6.24 9.69 -9.23
N GLU A 32 6.56 8.41 -9.37
CA GLU A 32 5.62 7.39 -9.83
C GLU A 32 4.46 7.34 -8.84
N ALA A 33 3.25 7.55 -9.35
CA ALA A 33 2.03 7.47 -8.55
C ALA A 33 1.82 6.02 -8.11
N VAL A 34 2.35 5.67 -6.94
CA VAL A 34 2.18 4.35 -6.32
C VAL A 34 0.69 4.17 -6.02
N SER A 35 0.01 3.37 -6.84
CA SER A 35 -1.32 2.87 -6.50
C SER A 35 -1.19 1.95 -5.27
N PRO A 36 -2.16 1.96 -4.34
CA PRO A 36 -2.13 1.04 -3.22
C PRO A 36 -2.07 -0.41 -3.72
N VAL A 37 -1.01 -1.14 -3.37
CA VAL A 37 -0.93 -2.58 -3.62
C VAL A 37 -1.91 -3.26 -2.67
N GLU A 38 -3.01 -3.78 -3.20
CA GLU A 38 -3.94 -4.61 -2.43
C GLU A 38 -3.63 -6.09 -2.63
N SER A 39 -3.24 -6.76 -1.56
CA SER A 39 -3.06 -8.22 -1.50
C SER A 39 -4.03 -8.82 -0.49
N ARG A 40 -4.68 -9.93 -0.85
CA ARG A 40 -5.66 -10.63 0.01
C ARG A 40 -5.35 -12.12 0.07
N GLN A 41 -5.52 -12.70 1.25
CA GLN A 41 -5.34 -14.12 1.52
C GLN A 41 -6.46 -14.60 2.44
N THR A 42 -7.04 -15.75 2.13
CA THR A 42 -8.00 -16.43 3.01
C THR A 42 -7.23 -17.19 4.09
N LEU A 43 -7.51 -16.89 5.37
CA LEU A 43 -6.90 -17.57 6.53
C LEU A 43 -7.83 -18.60 7.18
N PHE A 44 -9.14 -18.41 7.05
CA PHE A 44 -10.17 -19.29 7.62
C PHE A 44 -11.27 -19.50 6.58
N GLU A 45 -11.35 -20.69 6.00
CA GLU A 45 -12.32 -21.03 4.97
C GLU A 45 -13.50 -21.83 5.54
N SER A 46 -14.72 -21.43 5.23
CA SER A 46 -15.93 -22.10 5.75
C SER A 46 -16.02 -23.54 5.25
N GLY A 47 -16.28 -24.48 6.15
CA GLY A 47 -16.31 -25.91 5.84
C GLY A 47 -14.98 -26.63 6.07
N GLU A 48 -13.88 -25.89 6.24
CA GLU A 48 -12.58 -26.47 6.57
C GLU A 48 -12.34 -26.62 8.08
N GLY A 49 -11.46 -27.54 8.45
CA GLY A 49 -11.07 -27.76 9.86
C GLY A 49 -12.19 -28.29 10.75
N GLY A 50 -13.30 -28.79 10.18
CA GLY A 50 -14.45 -29.30 10.93
C GLY A 50 -15.45 -28.22 11.38
N TYR A 51 -15.31 -26.98 10.89
CA TYR A 51 -16.20 -25.87 11.23
C TYR A 51 -17.01 -25.40 10.02
N LYS A 52 -18.32 -25.25 10.19
CA LYS A 52 -19.21 -24.80 9.11
C LYS A 52 -19.00 -23.32 8.76
N THR A 53 -18.65 -22.49 9.75
CA THR A 53 -18.42 -21.06 9.59
C THR A 53 -17.37 -20.55 10.57
N TYR A 54 -16.64 -19.50 10.18
CA TYR A 54 -15.73 -18.74 11.04
C TYR A 54 -16.23 -17.30 11.18
N ARG A 55 -16.31 -16.77 12.41
CA ARG A 55 -16.76 -15.39 12.68
C ARG A 55 -16.00 -14.76 13.85
N ILE A 56 -16.27 -13.47 14.09
CA ILE A 56 -15.66 -12.66 15.15
C ILE A 56 -14.12 -12.62 14.99
N PRO A 57 -13.62 -12.10 13.85
CA PRO A 57 -12.19 -12.10 13.58
C PRO A 57 -11.45 -11.10 14.46
N ALA A 58 -10.24 -11.48 14.88
CA ALA A 58 -9.28 -10.57 15.51
C ALA A 58 -7.87 -10.84 14.98
N ILE A 59 -7.06 -9.80 14.81
CA ILE A 59 -5.66 -9.91 14.42
C ILE A 59 -4.81 -8.97 15.26
N VAL A 60 -3.65 -9.44 15.71
CA VAL A 60 -2.70 -8.65 16.50
C VAL A 60 -1.27 -8.86 16.01
N LYS A 61 -0.45 -7.82 16.09
CA LYS A 61 1.01 -7.93 15.91
C LYS A 61 1.67 -8.11 17.26
N SER A 62 2.44 -9.18 17.43
CA SER A 62 3.25 -9.41 18.62
C SER A 62 4.49 -8.50 18.65
N THR A 63 5.15 -8.42 19.80
CA THR A 63 6.42 -7.68 19.96
C THR A 63 7.59 -8.29 19.20
N ARG A 64 7.44 -9.51 18.68
CA ARG A 64 8.43 -10.21 17.82
C ARG A 64 8.06 -10.12 16.34
N ASP A 65 7.28 -9.11 15.95
CA ASP A 65 6.82 -8.87 14.57
C ASP A 65 6.09 -10.05 13.91
N THR A 66 5.51 -10.95 14.70
CA THR A 66 4.62 -12.01 14.20
C THR A 66 3.16 -11.55 14.25
N LEU A 67 2.43 -11.76 13.16
CA LEU A 67 0.98 -11.57 13.11
C LEU A 67 0.27 -12.83 13.62
N LEU A 68 -0.67 -12.65 14.55
CA LEU A 68 -1.51 -13.71 15.09
C LEU A 68 -2.97 -13.40 14.73
N ALA A 69 -3.60 -14.30 13.96
CA ALA A 69 -5.00 -14.19 13.56
C ALA A 69 -5.86 -15.21 14.33
N PHE A 70 -7.02 -14.78 14.82
CA PHE A 70 -7.97 -15.57 15.58
C PHE A 70 -9.37 -15.46 14.96
N ALA A 71 -10.13 -16.54 15.02
CA ALA A 71 -11.55 -16.58 14.66
C ALA A 71 -12.30 -17.64 15.48
N GLU A 72 -13.59 -17.44 15.73
CA GLU A 72 -14.48 -18.44 16.33
C GLU A 72 -14.93 -19.43 15.25
N GLY A 73 -14.44 -20.67 15.30
CA GLY A 73 -14.96 -21.76 14.48
C GLY A 73 -16.28 -22.28 15.05
N ARG A 74 -17.37 -22.19 14.26
CA ARG A 74 -18.70 -22.69 14.66
C ARG A 74 -19.02 -23.98 13.93
N VAL A 75 -19.14 -25.08 14.69
CA VAL A 75 -19.44 -26.42 14.17
C VAL A 75 -20.87 -26.46 13.61
N THR A 76 -21.84 -25.94 14.37
CA THR A 76 -23.21 -25.76 13.89
C THR A 76 -23.47 -24.28 13.60
N GLY A 77 -24.24 -24.02 12.54
CA GLY A 77 -24.68 -22.67 12.18
C GLY A 77 -25.84 -22.16 13.04
N GLN A 78 -25.93 -22.56 14.32
CA GLN A 78 -27.05 -22.19 15.16
C GLN A 78 -26.93 -20.71 15.57
N TYR A 79 -27.83 -19.90 15.02
CA TYR A 79 -28.23 -18.66 15.64
C TYR A 79 -29.26 -19.00 16.73
N TRP A 80 -29.09 -18.42 17.92
CA TRP A 80 -29.97 -18.60 19.10
C TRP A 80 -31.45 -18.28 18.82
N ILE A 81 -31.72 -17.59 17.71
CA ILE A 81 -33.06 -17.19 17.27
C ILE A 81 -33.88 -18.39 16.76
N THR A 82 -33.23 -19.44 16.22
CA THR A 82 -33.95 -20.59 15.64
C THR A 82 -34.30 -21.65 16.68
N ALA A 83 -33.57 -21.72 17.81
CA ALA A 83 -33.87 -22.68 18.88
C ALA A 83 -35.13 -22.31 19.68
N MET A 84 -35.47 -21.02 19.74
CA MET A 84 -36.66 -20.55 20.47
C MET A 84 -37.97 -20.70 19.69
N SER A 85 -37.93 -20.86 18.36
CA SER A 85 -39.14 -20.97 17.54
C SER A 85 -39.68 -22.41 17.42
N ILE A 86 -38.98 -23.40 17.96
CA ILE A 86 -39.38 -24.83 17.91
C ILE A 86 -40.06 -25.27 19.22
N LEU A 87 -40.28 -24.33 20.15
CA LEU A 87 -40.90 -24.56 21.46
C LEU A 87 -42.15 -23.70 21.70
N SER A 88 -42.76 -23.14 20.65
CA SER A 88 -44.05 -22.43 20.73
C SER A 88 -45.10 -23.09 19.85
#